data_AF-A0A1F2RYU2-F1
#
_entry.id   AF-A0A1F2RYU2-F1
#
_cell.length_a   1.000
_cell.length_b   1.000
_cell.length_c   1.000
_cell.angle_alpha   90.00
_cell.angle_beta   90.00
_cell.angle_gamma   90.00
#
_symmetry.space_group_name_H-M   'P 1'
#
loop_
_entity.id
_entity.type
_entity.pdbx_description
1 polymer ?
#
loop_
_entity_poly.entity_id
_entity_poly.type
_entity_poly.pdbx_seq_one_letter_code
_entity_poly.pdbx_strand_id
1 'polypeptide(L)'
;MPESSSTNPVRDSEPRDAAEREARIEELLLSGLDHYFGGQYERAISVWTRIVFLDRHHDRARAYIERARSALAERLRQSDELLHTGVAAYHAGEIDKARDLLTRAVEQGSDTAHLFLDRLNRLGAAAVAADLRLEPRPQPPLRRRRVPLTPRRSGWAAAVLAAFGVAAMMLLGGLPIGTWLSELQGSAPVQAPQPVPAEPVPVVRASEAALVRARSLYSDGRLRDALRVLDRISLGDASRTEADRLRADIQRDLLAAAGLAGVPSEEAGTRP
;
A
#
# COMPACT_ATOMS: atom_id res chain seq x y z
N MET A 1 -14.55 -11.68 64.34
CA MET A 1 -15.32 -11.61 63.09
C MET A 1 -14.56 -10.66 62.16
N PRO A 2 -13.83 -11.15 61.15
CA PRO A 2 -13.20 -10.29 60.16
C PRO A 2 -14.23 -9.99 59.05
N GLU A 3 -14.53 -8.72 58.82
CA GLU A 3 -15.23 -8.29 57.60
C GLU A 3 -14.18 -8.04 56.52
N SER A 4 -14.19 -8.91 55.51
CA SER A 4 -13.34 -8.79 54.33
C SER A 4 -13.85 -7.65 53.45
N SER A 5 -13.17 -6.50 53.51
CA SER A 5 -13.31 -5.41 52.55
C SER A 5 -12.86 -5.87 51.17
N SER A 6 -13.79 -6.37 50.36
CA SER A 6 -13.55 -6.69 48.95
C SER A 6 -13.52 -5.40 48.13
N THR A 7 -12.37 -4.71 48.15
CA THR A 7 -12.06 -3.63 47.20
C THR A 7 -12.12 -4.22 45.79
N ASN A 8 -13.13 -3.82 45.02
CA ASN A 8 -13.34 -4.26 43.64
C ASN A 8 -12.44 -3.43 42.69
N PRO A 9 -11.37 -4.00 42.11
CA PRO A 9 -10.40 -3.25 41.29
C PRO A 9 -10.93 -2.84 39.91
N VAL A 10 -12.14 -3.26 39.53
CA VAL A 10 -12.68 -3.13 38.16
C VAL A 10 -13.09 -1.70 37.79
N ARG A 11 -13.38 -0.82 38.76
CA ARG A 11 -13.88 0.53 38.46
C ARG A 11 -12.79 1.54 38.08
N ASP A 12 -11.56 1.36 38.55
CA ASP A 12 -10.46 2.28 38.25
C ASP A 12 -9.73 1.94 36.94
N SER A 13 -9.94 0.72 36.40
CA SER A 13 -9.32 0.26 35.15
C SER A 13 -10.05 0.70 33.88
N GLU A 14 -11.39 0.74 33.88
CA GLU A 14 -12.17 1.09 32.67
C GLU A 14 -11.82 2.45 32.02
N PRO A 15 -11.64 3.57 32.76
CA PRO A 15 -11.28 4.84 32.13
C PRO A 15 -9.84 4.83 31.56
N ARG A 16 -8.93 4.05 32.14
CA ARG A 16 -7.57 3.88 31.61
C ARG A 16 -7.58 3.04 30.34
N ASP A 17 -8.32 1.93 30.35
CA ASP A 17 -8.46 1.04 29.19
C ASP A 17 -9.13 1.76 27.99
N ALA A 18 -10.07 2.66 28.26
CA ALA A 18 -10.70 3.50 27.25
C ALA A 18 -9.71 4.52 26.64
N ALA A 19 -8.92 5.19 27.47
CA ALA A 19 -7.91 6.15 27.01
C ALA A 19 -6.79 5.46 26.20
N GLU A 20 -6.33 4.28 26.65
CA GLU A 20 -5.36 3.47 25.92
C GLU A 20 -5.91 2.99 24.56
N ARG A 21 -7.19 2.61 24.52
CA ARG A 21 -7.87 2.23 23.28
C ARG A 21 -7.96 3.40 22.30
N GLU A 22 -8.31 4.59 22.77
CA GLU A 22 -8.39 5.80 21.93
C GLU A 22 -7.00 6.16 21.37
N ALA A 23 -5.96 6.17 22.21
CA ALA A 23 -4.58 6.41 21.77
C ALA A 23 -4.14 5.40 20.71
N ARG A 24 -4.52 4.12 20.87
CA ARG A 24 -4.26 3.07 19.89
C ARG A 24 -5.00 3.28 18.57
N ILE A 25 -6.24 3.74 18.63
CA ILE A 25 -7.04 4.08 17.45
C ILE A 25 -6.36 5.23 16.68
N GLU A 26 -5.93 6.29 17.38
CA GLU A 26 -5.25 7.43 16.78
C GLU A 26 -3.92 7.03 16.11
N GLU A 27 -3.11 6.21 16.77
CA GLU A 27 -1.86 5.65 16.21
C GLU A 27 -2.13 4.87 14.91
N LEU A 28 -3.15 4.01 14.91
CA LEU A 28 -3.53 3.22 13.72
C LEU A 28 -4.06 4.12 12.60
N LEU A 29 -4.81 5.19 12.91
CA LEU A 29 -5.26 6.15 11.91
C LEU A 29 -4.08 6.81 11.21
N LEU A 30 -3.11 7.31 12.00
CA LEU A 30 -1.90 7.96 11.49
C LEU A 30 -1.02 7.00 10.67
N SER A 31 -0.79 5.79 11.18
CA SER A 31 -0.03 4.76 10.48
C SER A 31 -0.68 4.36 9.15
N GLY A 32 -2.00 4.19 9.12
CA GLY A 32 -2.71 3.89 7.87
C GLY A 32 -2.64 5.03 6.84
N LEU A 33 -2.62 6.29 7.30
CA LEU A 33 -2.42 7.44 6.42
C LEU A 33 -1.04 7.43 5.76
N ASP A 34 0.01 7.04 6.49
CA ASP A 34 1.35 6.89 5.89
C ASP A 34 1.37 5.87 4.75
N HIS A 35 0.72 4.72 4.94
CA HIS A 35 0.59 3.73 3.88
C HIS A 35 -0.22 4.24 2.68
N TYR A 36 -1.32 4.96 2.94
CA TYR A 36 -2.18 5.52 1.89
C TYR A 36 -1.41 6.52 1.01
N PHE A 37 -0.68 7.46 1.62
CA PHE A 37 0.13 8.42 0.87
C PHE A 37 1.36 7.77 0.21
N GLY A 38 1.85 6.66 0.77
CA GLY A 38 2.87 5.83 0.13
C GLY A 38 2.37 4.96 -1.03
N GLY A 39 1.11 5.09 -1.46
CA GLY A 39 0.50 4.28 -2.53
C GLY A 39 0.22 2.81 -2.14
N GLN A 40 0.43 2.46 -0.87
CA GLN A 40 0.27 1.11 -0.32
C GLN A 40 -1.16 0.90 0.18
N TYR A 41 -2.15 1.05 -0.71
CA TYR A 41 -3.57 1.05 -0.36
C TYR A 41 -4.02 -0.20 0.40
N GLU A 42 -3.53 -1.39 0.03
CA GLU A 42 -3.86 -2.64 0.72
C GLU A 42 -3.39 -2.66 2.18
N ARG A 43 -2.19 -2.13 2.46
CA ARG A 43 -1.67 -2.00 3.82
C ARG A 43 -2.47 -0.98 4.61
N ALA A 44 -2.82 0.16 4.00
CA ALA A 44 -3.67 1.17 4.62
C ALA A 44 -5.04 0.60 5.03
N ILE A 45 -5.70 -0.12 4.12
CA ILE A 45 -6.97 -0.83 4.38
C ILE A 45 -6.79 -1.80 5.55
N SER A 46 -5.72 -2.60 5.54
CA SER A 46 -5.45 -3.58 6.59
C SER A 46 -5.29 -2.92 7.97
N VAL A 47 -4.53 -1.82 8.04
CA VAL A 47 -4.33 -1.07 9.30
C VAL A 47 -5.64 -0.48 9.81
N TRP A 48 -6.42 0.19 8.97
CA TRP A 48 -7.69 0.78 9.40
C TRP A 48 -8.77 -0.26 9.70
N THR A 49 -8.71 -1.45 9.09
CA THR A 49 -9.63 -2.55 9.44
C THR A 49 -9.42 -3.00 10.89
N ARG A 50 -8.18 -2.90 11.42
CA ARG A 50 -7.90 -3.18 12.85
C ARG A 50 -8.64 -2.22 13.78
N ILE A 51 -8.85 -0.97 13.34
CA ILE A 51 -9.62 0.02 14.09
C ILE A 51 -11.09 -0.41 14.16
N VAL A 52 -11.67 -0.90 13.05
CA VAL A 52 -13.05 -1.39 13.01
C VAL A 52 -13.26 -2.59 13.94
N PHE A 53 -12.22 -3.38 14.24
CA PHE A 53 -12.30 -4.42 15.26
C PHE A 53 -12.25 -3.87 16.69
N LEU A 54 -11.58 -2.75 16.94
CA LEU A 54 -11.50 -2.09 18.25
C LEU A 54 -12.77 -1.28 18.57
N ASP A 55 -13.28 -0.58 17.57
CA ASP A 55 -14.55 0.13 17.55
C ASP A 55 -15.26 -0.14 16.21
N ARG A 56 -16.32 -0.96 16.29
CA ARG A 56 -17.12 -1.36 15.14
C ARG A 56 -17.69 -0.17 14.38
N HIS A 57 -18.00 0.93 15.05
CA HIS A 57 -18.72 2.08 14.48
C HIS A 57 -17.82 3.31 14.25
N HIS A 58 -16.50 3.12 14.11
CA HIS A 58 -15.62 4.26 13.87
C HIS A 58 -15.75 4.83 12.43
N ASP A 59 -16.44 5.97 12.30
CA ASP A 59 -16.76 6.61 11.01
C ASP A 59 -15.52 7.00 10.18
N ARG A 60 -14.50 7.60 10.82
CA ARG A 60 -13.29 8.05 10.11
C ARG A 60 -12.53 6.88 9.48
N ALA A 61 -12.37 5.78 10.21
CA ALA A 61 -11.71 4.59 9.70
C ALA A 61 -12.46 3.98 8.50
N ARG A 62 -13.80 3.92 8.58
CA ARG A 62 -14.64 3.46 7.47
C ARG A 62 -14.51 4.33 6.22
N ALA A 63 -14.59 5.66 6.37
CA ALA A 63 -14.42 6.59 5.26
C ALA A 63 -13.03 6.47 4.61
N TYR A 64 -11.99 6.26 5.42
CA TYR A 64 -10.63 6.05 4.92
C TYR A 64 -10.46 4.71 4.18
N ILE A 65 -11.04 3.63 4.69
CA ILE A 65 -11.06 2.33 4.01
C ILE A 65 -11.74 2.43 2.64
N GLU A 66 -12.91 3.06 2.56
CA GLU A 66 -13.62 3.24 1.29
C GLU A 66 -12.80 4.07 0.30
N ARG A 67 -12.16 5.15 0.76
CA ARG A 67 -11.28 5.95 -0.12
C ARG A 67 -10.06 5.18 -0.62
N ALA A 68 -9.44 4.35 0.21
CA ALA A 68 -8.34 3.48 -0.20
C ALA A 68 -8.80 2.39 -1.19
N ARG A 69 -9.99 1.83 -1.01
CA ARG A 69 -10.58 0.88 -1.96
C ARG A 69 -10.82 1.52 -3.32
N SER A 70 -11.37 2.73 -3.36
CA SER A 70 -11.54 3.48 -4.62
C SER A 70 -10.21 3.79 -5.31
N ALA A 71 -9.19 4.19 -4.56
CA ALA A 71 -7.85 4.43 -5.11
C ALA A 71 -7.21 3.14 -5.68
N LEU A 72 -7.40 2.01 -4.98
CA LEU A 72 -6.95 0.70 -5.45
C LEU A 72 -7.68 0.28 -6.74
N ALA A 73 -9.01 0.47 -6.81
CA ALA A 73 -9.79 0.15 -7.99
C ALA A 73 -9.35 0.97 -9.21
N GLU A 74 -9.10 2.26 -9.04
CA GLU A 74 -8.61 3.12 -10.12
C GLU A 74 -7.20 2.70 -10.58
N ARG A 75 -6.31 2.34 -9.65
CA ARG A 75 -4.99 1.80 -9.99
C ARG A 75 -5.10 0.52 -10.82
N LEU A 76 -5.97 -0.40 -10.43
CA LEU A 76 -6.19 -1.64 -11.17
C LEU A 76 -6.76 -1.36 -12.56
N ARG A 77 -7.71 -0.43 -12.69
CA ARG A 77 -8.27 0.00 -13.97
C ARG A 77 -7.19 0.55 -14.91
N GLN A 78 -6.32 1.44 -14.40
CA GLN A 78 -5.21 2.00 -15.18
C GLN A 78 -4.20 0.93 -15.57
N SER A 79 -3.90 0.00 -14.67
CA SER A 79 -3.00 -1.13 -14.93
C SER A 79 -3.54 -2.04 -16.04
N ASP A 80 -4.85 -2.32 -16.03
CA ASP A 80 -5.54 -3.11 -17.05
C ASP A 80 -5.56 -2.41 -18.42
N GLU A 81 -5.81 -1.10 -18.44
CA GLU A 81 -5.75 -0.29 -19.66
C GLU A 81 -4.35 -0.28 -20.28
N LEU A 82 -3.31 -0.12 -19.45
CA LEU A 82 -1.91 -0.21 -19.86
C LEU A 82 -1.55 -1.60 -20.38
N LEU A 83 -2.02 -2.65 -19.70
CA LEU A 83 -1.84 -4.03 -20.13
C LEU A 83 -2.45 -4.25 -21.52
N HIS A 84 -3.73 -3.89 -21.71
CA HIS A 84 -4.42 -4.05 -22.97
C HIS A 84 -3.72 -3.32 -24.12
N THR A 85 -3.32 -2.07 -23.89
CA THR A 85 -2.60 -1.27 -24.90
C THR A 85 -1.20 -1.84 -25.17
N GLY A 86 -0.50 -2.30 -24.13
CA GLY A 86 0.82 -2.92 -24.25
C GLY A 86 0.79 -4.24 -25.01
N VAL A 87 -0.24 -5.07 -24.79
CA VAL A 87 -0.46 -6.32 -25.53
C VAL A 87 -0.83 -6.04 -26.99
N ALA A 88 -1.63 -5.01 -27.27
CA ALA A 88 -1.91 -4.60 -28.64
C ALA A 88 -0.65 -4.15 -29.38
N ALA A 89 0.20 -3.34 -28.74
CA ALA A 89 1.50 -2.93 -29.29
C ALA A 89 2.44 -4.12 -29.52
N TYR A 90 2.43 -5.09 -28.60
CA TYR A 90 3.20 -6.34 -28.74
C TYR A 90 2.77 -7.13 -29.98
N HIS A 91 1.46 -7.28 -30.21
CA HIS A 91 0.93 -7.97 -31.38
C HIS A 91 1.20 -7.21 -32.69
N ALA A 92 1.27 -5.88 -32.65
CA ALA A 92 1.65 -5.05 -33.79
C ALA A 92 3.16 -5.09 -34.12
N GLY A 93 3.98 -5.70 -33.27
CA GLY A 93 5.44 -5.72 -33.42
C GLY A 93 6.14 -4.45 -32.96
N GLU A 94 5.43 -3.52 -32.30
CA GLU A 94 5.98 -2.30 -31.72
C GLU A 94 6.66 -2.62 -30.37
N ILE A 95 7.79 -3.35 -30.42
CA ILE A 95 8.43 -3.97 -29.24
C ILE A 95 8.80 -2.96 -28.15
N ASP A 96 9.34 -1.79 -28.51
CA ASP A 96 9.79 -0.80 -27.52
C ASP A 96 8.61 -0.14 -26.80
N LYS A 97 7.56 0.19 -27.54
CA LYS A 97 6.32 0.74 -26.97
C LYS A 97 5.60 -0.29 -26.12
N ALA A 98 5.55 -1.55 -26.57
CA ALA A 98 5.00 -2.65 -25.79
C ALA A 98 5.75 -2.80 -24.46
N ARG A 99 7.09 -2.75 -24.49
CA ARG A 99 7.91 -2.82 -23.29
C ARG A 99 7.63 -1.67 -22.31
N ASP A 100 7.57 -0.43 -22.79
CA ASP A 100 7.26 0.74 -21.95
C ASP A 100 5.88 0.61 -21.28
N LEU A 101 4.83 0.34 -22.07
CA LEU A 101 3.45 0.20 -21.57
C LEU A 101 3.31 -0.95 -20.56
N LEU A 102 3.90 -2.11 -20.85
CA LEU A 102 3.84 -3.27 -19.97
C LEU A 102 4.68 -3.04 -18.69
N THR A 103 5.79 -2.30 -18.76
CA THR A 103 6.58 -1.93 -17.57
C THR A 103 5.74 -1.06 -16.64
N ARG A 104 5.07 -0.04 -17.17
CA ARG A 104 4.16 0.81 -16.39
C ARG A 104 3.00 0.01 -15.80
N ALA A 105 2.45 -0.95 -16.55
CA ALA A 105 1.39 -1.83 -16.04
C ALA A 105 1.86 -2.64 -14.82
N VAL A 106 3.09 -3.19 -14.85
CA VAL A 106 3.71 -3.90 -13.72
C VAL A 106 3.94 -2.97 -12.53
N GLU A 107 4.41 -1.75 -12.76
CA GLU A 107 4.59 -0.75 -11.69
C GLU A 107 3.26 -0.42 -10.98
N GLN A 108 2.13 -0.49 -11.70
CA GLN A 108 0.79 -0.35 -11.12
C GLN A 108 0.22 -1.65 -10.51
N GLY A 109 0.95 -2.76 -10.58
CA GLY A 109 0.61 -4.04 -9.95
C GLY A 109 -0.04 -5.08 -10.87
N SER A 110 0.13 -5.00 -12.20
CA SER A 110 -0.34 -6.07 -13.10
C SER A 110 0.64 -7.25 -13.13
N ASP A 111 0.23 -8.38 -12.57
CA ASP A 111 0.97 -9.65 -12.66
C ASP A 111 0.99 -10.20 -14.09
N THR A 112 -0.09 -10.00 -14.84
CA THR A 112 -0.20 -10.47 -16.24
C THR A 112 0.77 -9.73 -17.15
N ALA A 113 1.00 -8.43 -16.93
CA ALA A 113 2.00 -7.66 -17.67
C ALA A 113 3.43 -8.20 -17.46
N HIS A 114 3.72 -8.73 -16.26
CA HIS A 114 5.01 -9.35 -15.96
C HIS A 114 5.29 -10.55 -16.88
N LEU A 115 4.29 -11.39 -17.14
CA LEU A 115 4.41 -12.54 -18.05
C LEU A 115 4.72 -12.12 -19.50
N PHE A 116 4.15 -11.00 -19.96
CA PHE A 116 4.42 -10.48 -21.30
C PHE A 116 5.82 -9.86 -21.41
N LEU A 117 6.28 -9.14 -20.39
CA LEU A 117 7.66 -8.63 -20.33
C LEU A 117 8.68 -9.78 -20.35
N ASP A 118 8.42 -10.83 -19.57
CA ASP A 118 9.24 -12.04 -19.55
C ASP A 118 9.34 -12.72 -20.92
N ARG A 119 8.25 -12.73 -21.67
CA ARG A 119 8.24 -13.24 -23.05
C ARG A 119 9.02 -12.33 -23.98
N LEU A 120 8.80 -11.01 -23.89
CA LEU A 120 9.52 -10.00 -24.66
C LEU A 120 11.04 -10.07 -24.46
N ASN A 121 11.49 -10.23 -23.21
CA ASN A 121 12.90 -10.33 -22.87
C ASN A 121 13.55 -11.59 -23.47
N ARG A 122 12.82 -12.73 -23.51
CA ARG A 122 13.30 -13.96 -24.17
C ARG A 122 13.43 -13.81 -25.67
N LEU A 123 12.49 -13.11 -26.32
CA LEU A 123 12.55 -12.85 -27.77
C LEU A 123 13.71 -11.90 -28.12
N GLY A 124 13.92 -10.85 -27.32
CA GLY A 124 15.06 -9.95 -27.47
C GLY A 124 16.39 -10.68 -27.32
N ALA A 125 16.53 -11.54 -26.31
CA ALA A 125 17.74 -12.34 -26.11
C ALA A 125 18.04 -13.29 -27.28
N ALA A 126 17.01 -13.91 -27.86
CA ALA A 126 17.16 -14.78 -29.03
C ALA A 126 17.60 -14.00 -30.29
N ALA A 127 17.06 -12.80 -30.50
CA ALA A 127 17.43 -11.93 -31.63
C ALA A 127 18.89 -11.45 -31.52
N VAL A 128 19.31 -10.97 -30.35
CA VAL A 128 20.70 -10.54 -30.11
C VAL A 128 21.69 -11.71 -30.31
N ALA A 129 21.32 -12.91 -29.87
CA ALA A 129 22.15 -14.10 -30.08
C ALA A 129 22.24 -14.53 -31.57
N ALA A 130 21.25 -14.20 -32.39
CA ALA A 130 21.29 -14.42 -33.83
C ALA A 130 22.18 -13.39 -34.53
N ASP A 131 22.07 -12.11 -34.16
CA ASP A 131 22.91 -11.03 -34.73
C ASP A 131 24.39 -11.24 -34.42
N LEU A 132 24.75 -11.69 -33.22
CA LEU A 132 26.15 -12.00 -32.87
C LEU A 132 26.72 -13.23 -33.60
N ARG A 133 25.87 -14.09 -34.19
CA ARG A 133 26.32 -15.26 -35.00
C ARG A 133 26.58 -14.90 -36.46
N LEU A 134 26.21 -13.71 -36.91
CA LEU A 134 26.44 -13.24 -38.27
C LEU A 134 27.88 -12.77 -38.54
N GLU A 135 28.75 -12.75 -37.53
CA GLU A 135 30.20 -12.66 -37.73
C GLU A 135 30.69 -13.94 -38.45
N PRO A 136 31.16 -13.86 -39.71
CA PRO A 136 31.57 -15.03 -40.48
C PRO A 136 32.89 -15.57 -39.93
N ARG A 137 32.79 -16.45 -38.93
CA ARG A 137 33.94 -17.20 -38.44
C ARG A 137 34.35 -18.22 -39.52
N PRO A 138 35.60 -18.21 -40.01
CA PRO A 138 36.04 -19.17 -41.02
C PRO A 138 35.92 -20.60 -40.46
N GLN A 139 35.05 -21.41 -41.09
CA GLN A 139 34.86 -22.80 -40.70
C GLN A 139 35.96 -23.67 -41.34
N PRO A 140 36.70 -24.48 -40.57
CA PRO A 140 37.51 -25.55 -41.15
C PRO A 140 36.60 -26.65 -41.73
N PRO A 141 37.01 -27.34 -42.82
CA PRO A 141 36.13 -28.27 -43.53
C PRO A 141 35.76 -29.49 -42.67
N LEU A 142 34.45 -29.66 -42.44
CA LEU A 142 33.88 -30.76 -41.66
C LEU A 142 33.81 -32.04 -42.50
N ARG A 143 34.55 -33.06 -42.03
CA ARG A 143 34.46 -34.45 -42.51
C ARG A 143 33.09 -35.03 -42.13
N ARG A 144 32.22 -35.24 -43.13
CA ARG A 144 30.89 -35.84 -42.95
C ARG A 144 30.99 -37.23 -42.34
N ARG A 145 30.69 -37.35 -41.04
CA ARG A 145 30.35 -38.64 -40.40
C ARG A 145 28.84 -38.78 -40.43
N ARG A 146 28.32 -39.71 -41.24
CA ARG A 146 26.91 -40.09 -41.23
C ARG A 146 26.60 -40.80 -39.91
N VAL A 147 25.61 -40.29 -39.18
CA VAL A 147 25.01 -40.96 -38.02
C VAL A 147 23.61 -41.40 -38.45
N PRO A 148 23.20 -42.67 -38.23
CA PRO A 148 21.87 -43.12 -38.58
C PRO A 148 20.82 -42.52 -37.64
N LEU A 149 19.72 -42.02 -38.22
CA LEU A 149 18.54 -41.53 -37.52
C LEU A 149 17.67 -42.72 -37.08
N THR A 150 17.58 -42.98 -35.77
CA THR A 150 16.51 -43.81 -35.20
C THR A 150 15.27 -42.93 -34.99
N PRO A 151 14.06 -43.36 -35.44
CA PRO A 151 12.84 -42.60 -35.17
C PRO A 151 12.40 -42.80 -33.71
N ARG A 152 12.41 -41.70 -32.95
CA ARG A 152 11.92 -41.64 -31.57
C ARG A 152 10.40 -41.57 -31.57
N ARG A 153 9.74 -42.71 -31.30
CA ARG A 153 8.29 -42.82 -31.12
C ARG A 153 7.80 -41.92 -29.98
N SER A 154 6.62 -41.33 -30.21
CA SER A 154 6.00 -40.24 -29.47
C SER A 154 5.36 -40.69 -28.14
N GLY A 155 5.87 -40.16 -27.02
CA GLY A 155 5.28 -40.30 -25.68
C GLY A 155 4.25 -39.23 -25.32
N TRP A 156 3.78 -38.43 -26.28
CA TRP A 156 2.87 -37.31 -26.06
C TRP A 156 1.43 -37.72 -25.66
N ALA A 157 1.05 -38.99 -25.90
CA ALA A 157 -0.29 -39.47 -25.57
C ALA A 157 -0.52 -39.66 -24.06
N ALA A 158 0.55 -39.90 -23.29
CA ALA A 158 0.44 -40.09 -21.83
C ALA A 158 0.27 -38.75 -21.07
N ALA A 159 0.74 -37.64 -21.62
CA ALA A 159 0.66 -36.33 -20.97
C ALA A 159 -0.74 -35.69 -21.03
N VAL A 160 -1.51 -35.98 -22.09
CA VAL A 160 -2.85 -35.41 -22.29
C VAL A 160 -3.88 -36.01 -21.31
N LEU A 161 -3.70 -37.28 -20.90
CA LEU A 161 -4.60 -37.94 -19.94
C LEU A 161 -4.39 -37.48 -18.49
N ALA A 162 -3.18 -37.04 -18.12
CA ALA A 162 -2.91 -36.55 -16.77
C ALA A 162 -3.54 -35.16 -16.49
N ALA A 163 -3.66 -34.31 -17.52
CA ALA A 163 -4.25 -32.97 -17.38
C ALA A 163 -5.78 -32.99 -17.16
N PHE A 164 -6.49 -33.97 -17.74
CA PHE A 164 -7.93 -34.11 -17.54
C PHE A 164 -8.30 -34.58 -16.12
N GLY A 165 -7.44 -35.36 -15.45
CA GLY A 165 -7.67 -35.80 -14.08
C GLY A 165 -7.65 -34.66 -13.06
N VAL A 166 -6.74 -33.69 -13.22
CA VAL A 166 -6.62 -32.53 -12.30
C VAL A 166 -7.77 -31.54 -12.50
N ALA A 167 -8.22 -31.33 -13.75
CA ALA A 167 -9.37 -30.49 -14.05
C ALA A 167 -10.69 -31.07 -13.49
N ALA A 168 -10.87 -32.39 -13.55
CA ALA A 168 -12.01 -33.07 -12.95
C ALA A 168 -12.00 -32.98 -11.41
N MET A 169 -10.81 -33.02 -10.79
CA MET A 169 -10.67 -32.93 -9.33
C MET A 169 -10.87 -31.50 -8.79
N MET A 170 -10.54 -30.46 -9.58
CA MET A 170 -10.90 -29.07 -9.26
C MET A 170 -12.38 -28.77 -9.45
N LEU A 171 -13.06 -29.45 -10.39
CA LEU A 171 -14.51 -29.29 -10.57
C LEU A 171 -15.34 -29.98 -9.47
N LEU A 172 -14.82 -31.03 -8.84
CA LEU A 172 -15.50 -31.78 -7.77
C LEU A 172 -15.12 -31.32 -6.35
N GLY A 173 -13.96 -30.70 -6.17
CA GLY A 173 -13.48 -30.16 -4.90
C GLY A 173 -13.90 -28.71 -4.64
N GLY A 174 -15.22 -28.44 -4.66
CA GLY A 174 -15.77 -27.16 -4.26
C GLY A 174 -15.52 -26.86 -2.78
N LEU A 175 -14.45 -26.13 -2.48
CA LEU A 175 -14.22 -25.47 -1.19
C LEU A 175 -14.51 -23.97 -1.36
N PRO A 176 -15.56 -23.44 -0.70
CA PRO A 176 -16.01 -22.08 -0.95
C PRO A 176 -15.27 -21.09 -0.04
N ILE A 177 -14.35 -20.31 -0.61
CA ILE A 177 -13.77 -19.13 0.07
C ILE A 177 -14.74 -17.92 -0.04
N GLY A 178 -15.86 -18.06 -0.74
CA GLY A 178 -16.79 -16.97 -1.07
C GLY A 178 -18.04 -16.80 -0.19
N THR A 179 -18.27 -17.62 0.85
CA THR A 179 -19.56 -17.61 1.58
C THR A 179 -19.79 -16.40 2.48
N TRP A 180 -18.75 -15.64 2.84
CA TRP A 180 -18.94 -14.40 3.62
C TRP A 180 -19.28 -13.18 2.75
N LEU A 181 -19.19 -13.28 1.41
CA LEU A 181 -19.47 -12.17 0.49
C LEU A 181 -20.96 -12.09 0.09
N SER A 182 -21.72 -13.20 0.16
CA SER A 182 -23.14 -13.24 -0.22
C SER A 182 -24.10 -12.76 0.88
N GLU A 183 -23.68 -12.78 2.16
CA GLU A 183 -24.52 -12.35 3.28
C GLU A 183 -24.66 -10.82 3.41
N LEU A 184 -23.82 -10.03 2.74
CA LEU A 184 -23.93 -8.56 2.72
C LEU A 184 -24.73 -8.01 1.54
N GLN A 185 -25.05 -8.83 0.52
CA GLN A 185 -25.79 -8.40 -0.67
C GLN A 185 -27.30 -8.68 -0.60
N GLY A 186 -27.78 -9.32 0.47
CA GLY A 186 -29.20 -9.61 0.70
C GLY A 186 -29.95 -8.48 1.42
N SER A 187 -29.92 -7.25 0.90
CA SER A 187 -30.87 -6.21 1.30
C SER A 187 -31.84 -5.94 0.15
N ALA A 188 -33.13 -6.08 0.45
CA ALA A 188 -34.29 -5.97 -0.43
C ALA A 188 -34.26 -4.78 -1.42
N PRO A 189 -35.01 -4.81 -2.54
CA PRO A 189 -35.06 -3.71 -3.50
C PRO A 189 -35.70 -2.48 -2.84
N VAL A 190 -34.87 -1.55 -2.37
CA VAL A 190 -35.30 -0.24 -1.90
C VAL A 190 -35.57 0.64 -3.12
N GLN A 191 -36.80 1.13 -3.17
CA GLN A 191 -37.34 2.10 -4.10
C GLN A 191 -36.39 3.31 -4.26
N ALA A 192 -36.10 3.70 -5.51
CA ALA A 192 -35.14 4.75 -5.84
C ALA A 192 -35.42 6.06 -5.07
N PRO A 193 -34.46 6.59 -4.29
CA PRO A 193 -34.58 7.90 -3.67
C PRO A 193 -34.36 9.00 -4.72
N GLN A 194 -35.15 10.07 -4.61
CA GLN A 194 -34.96 11.31 -5.36
C GLN A 194 -33.56 11.92 -5.10
N PRO A 195 -33.00 12.69 -6.06
CA PRO A 195 -31.67 13.27 -5.93
C PRO A 195 -31.65 14.31 -4.81
N VAL A 196 -31.08 13.92 -3.67
CA VAL A 196 -30.72 14.83 -2.59
C VAL A 196 -29.42 15.53 -3.01
N PRO A 197 -29.29 16.86 -2.87
CA PRO A 197 -28.01 17.53 -3.12
C PRO A 197 -26.94 16.95 -2.20
N ALA A 198 -25.88 16.39 -2.81
CA ALA A 198 -24.74 15.82 -2.11
C ALA A 198 -24.13 16.87 -1.19
N GLU A 199 -24.28 16.65 0.12
CA GLU A 199 -23.53 17.37 1.13
C GLU A 199 -22.04 17.07 0.91
N PRO A 200 -21.19 18.09 0.69
CA PRO A 200 -19.79 17.87 0.34
C PRO A 200 -19.05 17.26 1.53
N VAL A 201 -18.82 15.96 1.46
CA VAL A 201 -18.01 15.20 2.42
C VAL A 201 -16.66 15.91 2.61
N PRO A 202 -16.21 16.13 3.86
CA PRO A 202 -14.97 16.85 4.12
C PRO A 202 -13.78 16.10 3.51
N VAL A 203 -13.26 16.62 2.40
CA VAL A 203 -12.00 16.17 1.83
C VAL A 203 -10.92 16.55 2.82
N VAL A 204 -10.52 15.60 3.68
CA VAL A 204 -9.34 15.80 4.53
C VAL A 204 -8.17 16.03 3.60
N ARG A 205 -7.74 17.29 3.53
CA ARG A 205 -6.68 17.75 2.63
C ARG A 205 -5.36 17.21 3.13
N ALA A 206 -4.40 16.97 2.23
CA ALA A 206 -3.06 16.49 2.62
C ALA A 206 -2.41 17.40 3.68
N SER A 207 -2.74 18.69 3.65
CA SER A 207 -2.32 19.72 4.58
C SER A 207 -2.96 19.62 5.98
N GLU A 208 -4.16 19.05 6.12
CA GLU A 208 -4.78 18.75 7.42
C GLU A 208 -4.14 17.52 8.08
N ALA A 209 -3.83 16.49 7.30
CA ALA A 209 -3.11 15.31 7.81
C ALA A 209 -1.68 15.65 8.25
N ALA A 210 -1.01 16.56 7.53
CA ALA A 210 0.31 17.07 7.91
C ALA A 210 0.27 17.84 9.23
N LEU A 211 -0.78 18.63 9.48
CA LEU A 211 -0.98 19.32 10.76
C LEU A 211 -1.17 18.37 11.94
N VAL A 212 -2.04 17.36 11.78
CA VAL A 212 -2.29 16.36 12.83
C VAL A 212 -0.98 15.64 13.19
N ARG A 213 -0.19 15.26 12.18
CA ARG A 213 1.11 14.62 12.37
C ARG A 213 2.15 15.55 13.01
N ALA A 214 2.17 16.82 12.64
CA ALA A 214 3.05 17.79 13.28
C ALA A 214 2.69 17.96 14.77
N ARG A 215 1.40 17.94 15.11
CA ARG A 215 0.92 18.03 16.49
C ARG A 215 1.26 16.77 17.30
N SER A 216 1.16 15.58 16.71
CA SER A 216 1.59 14.35 17.41
C SER A 216 3.11 14.31 17.64
N LEU A 217 3.91 14.71 16.64
CA LEU A 217 5.37 14.82 16.80
C LEU A 217 5.77 15.88 17.84
N TYR A 218 4.96 16.93 17.97
CA TYR A 218 5.12 17.95 18.99
C TYR A 218 4.86 17.41 20.40
N SER A 219 3.76 16.69 20.61
CA SER A 219 3.49 16.04 21.90
C SER A 219 4.52 14.99 22.28
N ASP A 220 5.13 14.32 21.29
CA ASP A 220 6.20 13.35 21.49
C ASP A 220 7.58 14.00 21.78
N GLY A 221 7.66 15.34 21.85
CA GLY A 221 8.91 16.08 22.06
C GLY A 221 9.85 16.10 20.85
N ARG A 222 9.42 15.56 19.70
CA ARG A 222 10.19 15.52 18.44
C ARG A 222 10.04 16.81 17.65
N LEU A 223 10.38 17.93 18.30
CA LEU A 223 10.20 19.31 17.81
C LEU A 223 10.77 19.54 16.40
N ARG A 224 11.96 19.01 16.10
CA ARG A 224 12.61 19.15 14.78
C ARG A 224 11.91 18.38 13.66
N ASP A 225 11.26 17.26 13.99
CA ASP A 225 10.53 16.46 13.02
C ASP A 225 9.14 17.05 12.75
N ALA A 226 8.51 17.59 13.79
CA ALA A 226 7.28 18.37 13.64
C ALA A 226 7.47 19.56 12.68
N LEU A 227 8.57 20.31 12.81
CA LEU A 227 8.90 21.41 11.87
C LEU A 227 9.06 20.92 10.43
N ARG A 228 9.78 19.81 10.21
CA ARG A 228 9.97 19.23 8.87
C ARG A 228 8.66 18.79 8.20
N VAL A 229 7.66 18.39 8.99
CA VAL A 229 6.33 18.06 8.47
C VAL A 229 5.55 19.33 8.11
N LEU A 230 5.63 20.38 8.93
CA LEU A 230 4.99 21.67 8.65
C LEU A 230 5.55 22.37 7.42
N ASP A 231 6.84 22.19 7.12
CA ASP A 231 7.51 22.76 5.93
C ASP A 231 6.90 22.27 4.60
N ARG A 232 6.18 21.15 4.61
CA ARG A 232 5.57 20.55 3.42
C ARG A 232 4.18 21.14 3.11
N ILE A 233 3.61 21.94 4.01
CA ILE A 233 2.29 22.55 3.82
C ILE A 233 2.44 23.77 2.88
N SER A 234 1.66 23.79 1.80
CA SER A 234 1.77 24.83 0.77
C SER A 234 1.33 26.20 1.29
N LEU A 235 1.89 27.26 0.73
CA LEU A 235 1.53 28.65 1.07
C LEU A 235 0.08 29.01 0.72
N GLY A 236 -0.56 28.24 -0.18
CA GLY A 236 -1.95 28.44 -0.58
C GLY A 236 -2.97 27.54 0.14
N ASP A 237 -2.54 26.71 1.10
CA ASP A 237 -3.44 25.80 1.82
C ASP A 237 -4.28 26.53 2.88
N ALA A 238 -5.55 26.15 3.01
CA ALA A 238 -6.46 26.70 4.03
C ALA A 238 -5.95 26.48 5.47
N SER A 239 -5.14 25.44 5.68
CA SER A 239 -4.58 25.08 6.98
C SER A 239 -3.27 25.82 7.33
N ARG A 240 -2.81 26.73 6.45
CA ARG A 240 -1.56 27.48 6.61
C ARG A 240 -1.51 28.32 7.88
N THR A 241 -2.59 29.03 8.19
CA THR A 241 -2.65 29.89 9.39
C THR A 241 -2.48 29.07 10.67
N GLU A 242 -2.99 27.85 10.71
CA GLU A 242 -2.81 26.95 11.86
C GLU A 242 -1.40 26.36 11.89
N ALA A 243 -0.81 26.04 10.74
CA ALA A 243 0.57 25.57 10.62
C ALA A 243 1.58 26.61 11.12
N ASP A 244 1.38 27.88 10.77
CA ASP A 244 2.27 28.97 11.20
C ASP A 244 2.17 29.24 12.72
N ARG A 245 0.98 29.08 13.32
CA ARG A 245 0.82 29.15 14.78
C ARG A 245 1.58 28.03 15.49
N LEU A 246 1.36 26.78 15.06
CA LEU A 246 2.04 25.62 15.64
C LEU A 246 3.56 25.72 15.49
N ARG A 247 4.04 26.25 14.35
CA ARG A 247 5.47 26.52 14.13
C ARG A 247 6.03 27.52 15.13
N ALA A 248 5.31 28.62 15.40
CA ALA A 248 5.75 29.62 16.36
C ALA A 248 5.84 29.06 17.79
N ASP A 249 4.92 28.17 18.17
CA ASP A 249 4.94 27.50 19.47
C ASP A 249 6.15 26.55 19.58
N ILE A 250 6.38 25.71 18.57
CA ILE A 250 7.55 24.82 18.52
C ILE A 250 8.87 25.59 18.60
N GLN A 251 8.97 26.73 17.92
CA GLN A 251 10.17 27.57 17.94
C GLN A 251 10.40 28.20 19.32
N ARG A 252 9.34 28.63 20.02
CA ARG A 252 9.44 29.17 21.37
C ARG A 252 9.95 28.12 22.35
N ASP A 253 9.44 26.90 22.27
CA ASP A 253 9.84 25.79 23.14
C ASP A 253 11.28 25.34 22.87
N LEU A 254 11.70 25.31 21.60
CA LEU A 254 13.10 25.05 21.24
C LEU A 254 14.05 26.13 21.80
N LEU A 255 13.66 27.40 21.77
CA LEU A 255 14.44 28.50 22.33
C LEU A 255 14.49 28.43 23.86
N ALA A 256 13.39 28.09 24.52
CA ALA A 256 13.36 27.89 25.97
C ALA A 256 14.26 26.72 26.41
N ALA A 257 14.20 25.59 25.69
CA ALA A 257 15.07 24.43 25.94
C ALA A 257 16.56 24.77 25.73
N ALA A 258 16.88 25.59 24.72
CA ALA A 258 18.24 26.05 24.47
C ALA A 258 18.73 27.07 25.52
N GLY A 259 17.84 27.94 26.03
CA GLY A 259 18.15 28.91 27.08
C GLY A 259 18.38 28.28 28.46
N LEU A 260 17.64 27.21 28.79
CA LEU A 260 17.82 26.43 30.02
C LEU A 260 19.13 25.63 30.04
N ALA A 261 19.67 25.27 28.87
CA ALA A 261 20.99 24.63 28.76
C ALA A 261 22.16 25.63 28.91
N GLY A 262 21.88 26.94 28.96
CA GLY A 262 22.89 28.01 28.92
C GLY A 262 23.33 28.61 30.25
N VAL A 263 22.87 28.10 31.41
CA VAL A 263 23.29 28.62 32.73
C VAL A 263 24.07 27.56 33.52
N PRO A 264 25.40 27.46 33.35
CA PRO A 264 26.24 26.81 34.35
C PRO A 264 26.36 27.73 35.58
N SER A 265 25.97 27.21 36.73
CA SER A 265 26.14 27.84 38.04
C SER A 265 27.64 28.04 38.33
N GLU A 266 28.09 29.29 38.33
CA GLU A 266 29.40 29.66 38.86
C GLU A 266 29.22 30.71 39.97
N GLU A 267 28.74 30.25 41.12
CA GLU A 267 28.87 30.98 42.37
C GLU A 267 28.92 29.97 43.54
N ALA A 268 30.12 29.59 43.98
CA ALA A 268 30.41 29.23 45.38
C ALA A 268 31.89 28.88 45.62
N GLY A 269 32.54 29.68 46.47
CA GLY A 269 33.77 29.33 47.22
C GLY A 269 35.03 29.97 46.63
N THR A 270 35.77 30.83 47.31
CA THR A 270 36.17 30.74 48.72
C THR A 270 36.76 32.09 49.15
N ARG A 271 36.25 32.65 50.26
CA ARG A 271 36.97 33.66 51.05
C ARG A 271 37.95 32.95 52.00
N PRO A 272 39.18 33.42 52.18
CA PRO A 272 39.91 33.19 53.43
C PRO A 272 39.35 34.06 54.57
#